data_AF-X0PMG7-F1
#
_entry.id   AF-X0PMG7-F1
#
_cell.length_a   1.000
_cell.length_b   1.000
_cell.length_c   1.000
_cell.angle_alpha   90.00
_cell.angle_beta   90.00
_cell.angle_gamma   90.00
#
_symmetry.space_group_name_H-M   'P 1'
#
loop_
_entity.id
_entity.type
_entity.pdbx_description
1 polymer ?
#
loop_
_entity_poly.entity_id
_entity_poly.type
_entity_poly.pdbx_seq_one_letter_code
_entity_poly.pdbx_strand_id
1 'polypeptide(L)'
;MGTISWRRGSGPLVPFAEGFGEELGRLGHRPGAVRHHLLLMGQFDRWLTGEGLVVEDLSVAVVEAFLGFRRASGRRRVPTAATVAPLLKYLRARQVVPPETLATPTSCDEMLVRYRTI
;
A
#
# COMPACT_ATOMS: atom_id res chain seq x y z
N MET A 1 0.90 8.34 -21.30
CA MET A 1 0.82 8.02 -19.85
C MET A 1 1.92 7.00 -19.54
N GLY A 2 2.86 7.32 -18.64
CA GLY A 2 4.02 6.44 -18.39
C GLY A 2 3.63 5.10 -17.74
N THR A 3 4.12 3.99 -18.29
CA THR A 3 3.84 2.64 -17.79
C THR A 3 4.44 2.41 -16.40
N ILE A 4 3.68 1.74 -15.53
CA ILE A 4 4.15 1.34 -14.19
C ILE A 4 5.04 0.10 -14.35
N SER A 5 6.35 0.34 -14.55
CA SER A 5 7.30 -0.69 -14.96
C SER A 5 7.55 -1.79 -13.93
N TRP A 6 7.42 -1.49 -12.63
CA TRP A 6 7.64 -2.47 -11.55
C TRP A 6 6.66 -3.65 -11.59
N ARG A 7 5.50 -3.49 -12.23
CA ARG A 7 4.51 -4.57 -12.45
C ARG A 7 5.02 -5.74 -13.29
N ARG A 8 6.20 -5.60 -13.91
CA ARG A 8 6.86 -6.68 -14.66
C ARG A 8 7.99 -7.34 -13.88
N GLY A 9 8.24 -6.93 -12.64
CA GLY A 9 9.24 -7.55 -11.77
C GLY A 9 8.74 -8.87 -11.18
N SER A 10 9.52 -9.41 -10.25
CA SER A 10 9.22 -10.64 -9.52
C SER A 10 9.01 -10.38 -8.01
N GLY A 11 8.65 -9.15 -7.66
CA GLY A 11 8.45 -8.76 -6.26
C GLY A 11 7.14 -9.33 -5.70
N PRO A 12 7.03 -9.43 -4.37
CA PRO A 12 5.90 -10.09 -3.70
C PRO A 12 4.55 -9.42 -4.04
N LEU A 13 4.53 -8.12 -4.28
CA LEU A 13 3.28 -7.40 -4.56
C LEU A 13 2.92 -7.35 -6.05
N VAL A 14 3.80 -7.78 -6.95
CA VAL A 14 3.57 -7.71 -8.39
C VAL A 14 2.27 -8.38 -8.84
N PRO A 15 1.92 -9.61 -8.38
CA PRO A 15 0.69 -10.30 -8.79
C PRO A 15 -0.60 -9.53 -8.44
N PHE A 16 -0.51 -8.61 -7.48
CA PHE A 16 -1.66 -7.88 -6.94
C PHE A 16 -1.86 -6.50 -7.58
N ALA A 17 -0.88 -6.04 -8.35
CA ALA A 17 -0.78 -4.65 -8.78
C ALA A 17 -1.87 -4.24 -9.80
N GLU A 18 -2.27 -5.15 -10.68
CA GLU A 18 -3.33 -4.91 -11.67
C GLU A 18 -4.68 -4.78 -10.99
N GLY A 19 -5.10 -5.83 -10.27
CA GLY A 19 -6.39 -5.84 -9.57
C GLY A 19 -6.52 -4.75 -8.51
N PHE A 20 -5.43 -4.33 -7.87
CA PHE A 20 -5.49 -3.18 -6.96
C PHE A 20 -5.79 -1.88 -7.71
N GLY A 21 -5.24 -1.70 -8.91
CA GLY A 21 -5.53 -0.53 -9.75
C GLY A 21 -6.99 -0.49 -10.21
N GLU A 22 -7.52 -1.65 -10.62
CA GLU A 22 -8.93 -1.82 -10.99
C GLU A 22 -9.86 -1.54 -9.81
N GLU A 23 -9.54 -2.07 -8.63
CA GLU A 23 -10.33 -1.86 -7.42
C GLU A 23 -10.38 -0.37 -7.04
N LEU A 24 -9.26 0.35 -7.12
CA LEU A 24 -9.26 1.79 -6.89
C LEU A 24 -10.13 2.53 -7.92
N GLY A 25 -10.11 2.10 -9.19
CA GLY A 25 -11.02 2.62 -10.22
C GLY A 25 -12.49 2.37 -9.88
N ARG A 26 -12.83 1.16 -9.45
CA ARG A 26 -14.18 0.77 -9.02
C ARG A 26 -14.67 1.57 -7.81
N LEU A 27 -13.77 1.91 -6.89
CA LEU A 27 -14.04 2.78 -5.75
C LEU A 27 -14.14 4.28 -6.11
N GLY A 28 -14.01 4.63 -7.39
CA GLY A 28 -14.18 6.01 -7.89
C GLY A 28 -12.94 6.88 -7.75
N HIS A 29 -11.75 6.30 -7.53
CA HIS A 29 -10.52 7.09 -7.50
C HIS A 29 -10.17 7.64 -8.88
N ARG A 30 -9.80 8.93 -8.91
CA ARG A 30 -9.32 9.60 -10.14
C ARG A 30 -8.04 8.90 -10.66
N PRO A 31 -7.77 8.89 -11.99
CA PRO A 31 -6.59 8.24 -12.56
C PRO A 31 -5.25 8.67 -11.93
N GLY A 32 -5.11 9.94 -11.55
CA GLY A 32 -3.93 10.44 -10.83
C GLY A 32 -3.76 9.82 -9.45
N ALA A 33 -4.86 9.62 -8.70
CA ALA A 33 -4.84 8.97 -7.40
C ALA A 33 -4.53 7.47 -7.53
N VAL A 34 -5.08 6.79 -8.54
CA VAL A 34 -4.76 5.38 -8.84
C VAL A 34 -3.26 5.24 -9.12
N ARG A 35 -2.71 6.10 -9.98
CA ARG A 35 -1.28 6.10 -10.28
C ARG A 35 -0.42 6.36 -9.04
N HIS A 36 -0.83 7.29 -8.16
CA HIS A 36 -0.11 7.55 -6.92
C HIS A 36 -0.03 6.30 -6.03
N HIS A 37 -1.16 5.61 -5.83
CA HIS A 37 -1.21 4.39 -5.03
C HIS A 37 -0.35 3.27 -5.63
N LEU A 38 -0.34 3.12 -6.96
CA LEU A 38 0.48 2.09 -7.61
C LEU A 38 1.98 2.41 -7.57
N LEU A 39 2.37 3.68 -7.58
CA LEU A 39 3.77 4.07 -7.34
C LEU A 39 4.19 3.85 -5.89
N LEU A 40 3.27 4.02 -4.93
CA LEU A 40 3.50 3.70 -3.53
C LEU A 40 3.67 2.19 -3.35
N MET A 41 2.79 1.39 -3.97
CA MET A 41 2.86 -0.06 -3.94
C MET A 41 4.17 -0.59 -4.51
N GLY A 42 4.68 -0.03 -5.61
CA GLY A 42 5.98 -0.43 -6.16
C GLY A 42 7.19 -0.06 -5.30
N GLN A 43 7.09 1.01 -4.49
CA GLN A 43 8.11 1.33 -3.50
C GLN A 43 8.08 0.33 -2.34
N PHE A 44 6.88 -0.09 -1.95
CA PHE A 44 6.70 -1.08 -0.90
C PHE A 44 7.20 -2.46 -1.36
N ASP A 45 6.85 -2.86 -2.57
CA ASP A 45 7.33 -4.10 -3.23
C ASP A 45 8.86 -4.20 -3.23
N ARG A 46 9.53 -3.13 -3.65
CA ARG A 46 10.99 -3.05 -3.62
C ARG A 46 11.55 -3.16 -2.21
N TRP A 47 10.92 -2.51 -1.23
CA TRP A 47 11.38 -2.57 0.15
C TRP A 47 11.20 -3.99 0.72
N LEU A 48 10.04 -4.62 0.54
CA LEU A 48 9.80 -6.01 0.94
C LEU A 48 10.83 -6.96 0.34
N THR A 49 11.12 -6.80 -0.96
CA THR A 49 12.16 -7.58 -1.65
C THR A 49 13.54 -7.40 -1.01
N GLY A 50 13.89 -6.17 -0.62
CA GLY A 50 15.16 -5.87 0.06
C GLY A 50 15.25 -6.45 1.48
N GLU A 51 14.14 -6.52 2.19
CA GLU A 51 14.05 -7.14 3.52
C GLU A 51 13.85 -8.66 3.46
N GLY A 52 13.68 -9.24 2.27
CA GLY A 52 13.40 -10.67 2.09
C GLY A 52 12.00 -11.10 2.57
N LEU A 53 11.06 -10.16 2.65
CA LEU A 53 9.69 -10.39 3.13
C LEU A 53 8.75 -10.76 1.99
N VAL A 54 7.81 -11.66 2.28
CA VAL A 54 6.75 -12.07 1.35
C VAL A 54 5.41 -11.41 1.71
N VAL A 55 4.36 -11.66 0.92
CA VAL A 55 3.04 -11.03 1.15
C VAL A 55 2.38 -11.58 2.40
N GLU A 56 2.67 -12.83 2.74
CA GLU A 56 2.19 -13.54 3.91
C GLU A 56 2.73 -12.94 5.23
N ASP A 57 3.89 -12.29 5.17
CA ASP A 57 4.50 -11.60 6.32
C ASP A 57 3.88 -10.22 6.60
N LEU A 58 2.98 -9.74 5.71
CA LEU A 58 2.38 -8.43 5.84
C LEU A 58 1.53 -8.33 7.11
N SER A 59 1.99 -7.49 8.02
CA SER A 59 1.32 -7.12 9.27
C SER A 59 1.33 -5.61 9.43
N VAL A 60 0.58 -5.11 10.42
CA VAL A 60 0.65 -3.70 10.83
C VAL A 60 2.10 -3.31 11.17
N ALA A 61 2.86 -4.21 11.82
CA ALA A 61 4.26 -3.97 12.16
C ALA A 61 5.15 -3.79 10.93
N VAL A 62 4.98 -4.63 9.91
CA VAL A 62 5.74 -4.51 8.64
C VAL A 62 5.39 -3.22 7.90
N VAL A 63 4.13 -2.80 7.95
CA VAL A 63 3.70 -1.51 7.37
C VAL A 63 4.32 -0.34 8.12
N GLU A 64 4.29 -0.34 9.45
CA GLU A 64 4.93 0.71 10.26
C GLU A 64 6.45 0.76 10.04
N ALA A 65 7.12 -0.39 9.90
CA ALA A 65 8.54 -0.46 9.56
C ALA A 65 8.82 0.20 8.21
N PHE A 66 8.02 -0.08 7.18
CA PHE A 66 8.12 0.59 5.89
C PHE A 66 7.92 2.11 5.99
N LEU A 67 6.94 2.56 6.78
CA LEU A 67 6.72 3.99 7.02
C LEU A 67 7.92 4.62 7.75
N GLY A 68 8.48 3.93 8.74
CA GLY A 68 9.70 4.33 9.44
C GLY A 68 10.91 4.48 8.50
N PHE A 69 11.17 3.48 7.67
CA PHE A 69 12.21 3.53 6.63
C PHE A 69 12.05 4.77 5.73
N ARG A 70 10.81 5.09 5.33
CA ARG A 70 10.54 6.26 4.49
C ARG A 70 10.72 7.59 5.22
N ARG A 71 10.36 7.68 6.50
CA ARG A 71 10.66 8.85 7.35
C ARG A 71 12.17 9.09 7.43
N ALA A 72 12.94 8.02 7.65
CA ALA A 72 14.40 8.08 7.74
C ALA A 72 15.06 8.51 6.41
N SER A 73 14.44 8.22 5.26
CA SER A 73 14.95 8.63 3.94
C SER A 73 14.82 10.13 3.60
N GLY A 74 14.42 10.98 4.56
CA GLY A 74 14.43 12.45 4.42
C GLY A 74 13.35 13.04 3.50
N ARG A 75 12.33 12.25 3.12
CA ARG A 75 11.27 12.74 2.23
C ARG A 75 10.30 13.66 2.96
N ARG A 76 10.13 14.89 2.43
CA ARG A 76 9.24 15.94 2.98
C ARG A 76 7.76 15.56 3.11
N ARG A 77 7.29 14.52 2.41
CA ARG A 77 5.91 14.02 2.51
C ARG A 77 5.93 12.51 2.69
N VAL A 78 5.78 12.07 3.92
CA VAL A 78 5.64 10.66 4.28
C VAL A 78 4.15 10.32 4.27
N PRO A 79 3.70 9.38 3.44
CA PRO A 79 2.37 8.80 3.50
C PRO A 79 2.09 8.24 4.89
N THR A 80 0.89 8.47 5.38
CA THR A 80 0.42 7.92 6.65
C THR A 80 -0.02 6.47 6.45
N ALA A 81 -0.24 5.74 7.55
CA ALA A 81 -0.90 4.44 7.53
C ALA A 81 -2.20 4.46 6.72
N ALA A 82 -2.96 5.56 6.77
CA ALA A 82 -4.18 5.77 5.98
C ALA A 82 -3.95 5.72 4.45
N THR A 83 -2.75 6.03 3.95
CA THR A 83 -2.43 5.93 2.51
C THR A 83 -2.13 4.49 2.08
N VAL A 84 -1.72 3.63 3.03
CA VAL A 84 -1.45 2.20 2.80
C VAL A 84 -2.70 1.36 3.08
N ALA A 85 -3.64 1.88 3.87
CA ALA A 85 -4.88 1.19 4.25
C ALA A 85 -5.71 0.63 3.06
N PRO A 86 -5.88 1.33 1.91
CA PRO A 86 -6.58 0.77 0.76
C PRO A 86 -5.92 -0.50 0.21
N LEU A 87 -4.58 -0.54 0.20
CA LEU A 87 -3.83 -1.72 -0.24
C LEU A 87 -4.03 -2.89 0.73
N LEU A 88 -3.94 -2.64 2.04
CA LEU A 88 -4.16 -3.69 3.06
C LEU A 88 -5.58 -4.23 3.02
N LYS A 89 -6.59 -3.35 2.85
CA LYS A 89 -7.99 -3.75 2.69
C LYS A 89 -8.17 -4.64 1.46
N TYR A 90 -7.56 -4.28 0.33
CA TYR A 90 -7.59 -5.06 -0.89
C TYR A 90 -6.95 -6.45 -0.72
N LEU A 91 -5.76 -6.53 -0.10
CA LEU A 91 -5.06 -7.80 0.11
C LEU A 91 -5.78 -8.72 1.10
N ARG A 92 -6.36 -8.16 2.18
CA ARG A 92 -7.19 -8.90 3.14
C ARG A 92 -8.47 -9.44 2.50
N ALA A 93 -9.13 -8.65 1.65
CA ALA A 93 -10.33 -9.10 0.93
C ALA A 93 -10.05 -10.28 -0.02
N ARG A 94 -8.79 -10.45 -0.44
CA ARG A 94 -8.32 -11.59 -1.25
C ARG A 94 -7.76 -12.75 -0.43
N GLN A 95 -7.86 -12.67 0.91
CA GLN A 95 -7.38 -13.68 1.86
C GLN A 95 -5.88 -14.02 1.73
N VAL A 96 -5.09 -13.10 1.15
CA VAL A 96 -3.65 -13.29 0.94
C VAL A 96 -2.87 -12.94 2.21
N VAL A 97 -3.39 -11.98 2.97
CA VAL A 97 -2.86 -11.63 4.29
C VAL A 97 -3.69 -12.37 5.33
N PRO A 98 -3.08 -13.14 6.25
CA PRO A 98 -3.81 -13.75 7.35
C PRO A 98 -4.63 -12.70 8.11
N PRO A 99 -5.85 -13.00 8.56
CA PRO A 99 -6.56 -12.10 9.45
C PRO A 99 -5.71 -11.94 10.72
N GLU A 100 -5.11 -10.77 10.92
CA GLU A 100 -4.51 -10.42 12.20
C GLU A 100 -5.61 -10.54 13.27
N THR A 101 -5.40 -11.44 14.23
CA THR A 101 -6.12 -11.42 15.50
C THR A 101 -6.01 -10.02 16.05
N LEU A 102 -7.15 -9.31 16.10
CA LEU A 102 -7.27 -7.92 16.47
C LEU A 102 -6.62 -7.66 17.84
N ALA A 103 -5.35 -7.25 17.86
CA ALA A 103 -4.91 -6.29 18.87
C ALA A 103 -5.59 -4.98 18.45
N THR A 104 -6.69 -4.68 19.14
CA THR A 104 -7.51 -3.46 19.19
C THR A 104 -7.12 -2.33 18.22
N PRO A 105 -8.09 -1.72 17.51
CA PRO A 105 -7.82 -0.55 16.67
C PRO A 105 -7.29 0.59 17.54
N THR A 106 -5.97 0.77 17.58
CA THR A 106 -5.37 1.99 18.13
C THR A 106 -5.63 3.10 17.11
N SER A 107 -6.79 3.73 17.26
CA SER A 107 -7.16 5.05 16.74
C SER A 107 -6.41 5.52 15.50
N CYS A 108 -6.90 5.14 14.33
CA CYS A 108 -6.68 5.86 13.07
C CYS A 108 -7.97 5.89 12.25
N ASP A 109 -9.12 6.04 12.94
CA ASP A 109 -10.43 6.21 12.31
C ASP A 109 -10.83 7.66 12.08
N GLU A 110 -9.92 8.62 12.25
CA GLU A 110 -10.18 10.01 11.85
C GLU A 110 -9.33 10.47 10.66
N MET A 111 -10.05 10.98 9.65
CA MET A 111 -9.61 11.69 8.45
C MET A 111 -9.37 10.89 7.16
N LEU A 112 -10.36 10.10 6.74
CA LEU A 112 -10.65 9.88 5.30
C LEU A 112 -11.36 11.09 4.65
N VAL A 113 -10.82 12.31 4.77
CA VAL A 113 -11.38 13.50 4.08
C VAL A 113 -10.37 14.22 3.19
N ARG A 114 -9.06 13.95 3.25
CA ARG A 114 -8.07 14.76 2.51
C ARG A 114 -7.62 14.27 1.13
N TYR A 115 -8.19 13.19 0.61
CA TYR A 115 -7.89 12.72 -0.77
C TYR A 115 -9.01 12.97 -1.79
N ARG A 116 -10.03 13.76 -1.44
CA ARG A 116 -11.11 14.14 -2.38
C ARG A 116 -10.85 15.40 -3.22
N THR A 117 -9.79 16.16 -2.96
CA THR A 117 -9.53 17.37 -3.74
C THR A 117 -8.04 17.68 -3.84
N ILE A 118 -7.46 17.39 -5.00
CA ILE A 118 -6.48 18.23 -5.66
C ILE A 118 -6.84 18.25 -7.15
#